data_AF-A0A843LWQ9-F1
#
_entry.id   AF-A0A843LWQ9-F1
#
_cell.length_a   1.000
_cell.length_b   1.000
_cell.length_c   1.000
_cell.angle_alpha   90.00
_cell.angle_beta   90.00
_cell.angle_gamma   90.00
#
_symmetry.space_group_name_H-M   'P 1'
#
loop_
_entity.id
_entity.type
_entity.pdbx_description
1 polymer ?
#
loop_
_entity_poly.entity_id
_entity_poly.type
_entity_poly.pdbx_seq_one_letter_code
_entity_poly.pdbx_strand_id
1 'polypeptide(L)'
;MTLPLEILYIRLRNELEACQQYLPDAFDLSERSLTTFPLKVEVSLDRTPGPVMENGKVTYRYNHRLELIIGREYPFEKPLVIWKTPIFHPNIMMPEDGGHVCIKLLSDWSFNSTLSTFIKGLESLLLSPNGGSPFGTESCTAAAQYFNATPRRTPPIILSPTPKVVRQ
;
A
#
# COMPACT_ATOMS: atom_id res chain seq x y z
N MET A 1 2.70 -11.04 -21.04
CA MET A 1 3.96 -10.57 -21.68
C MET A 1 4.98 -10.36 -20.57
N THR A 2 6.26 -10.63 -20.82
CA THR A 2 7.31 -10.49 -19.78
C THR A 2 8.53 -9.78 -20.36
N LEU A 3 9.24 -9.03 -19.53
CA LEU A 3 10.55 -8.46 -19.91
C LEU A 3 11.65 -9.53 -19.87
N PRO A 4 12.76 -9.38 -20.61
CA PRO A 4 13.99 -10.14 -20.37
C PRO A 4 14.41 -10.02 -18.90
N LEU A 5 14.92 -11.12 -18.32
CA LEU A 5 15.13 -11.20 -16.87
C LEU A 5 16.13 -10.16 -16.35
N GLU A 6 17.19 -9.89 -17.11
CA GLU A 6 18.20 -8.87 -16.81
C GLU A 6 17.58 -7.45 -16.75
N ILE A 7 16.73 -7.11 -17.72
CA ILE A 7 16.04 -5.81 -17.75
C ILE A 7 15.04 -5.70 -16.60
N LEU A 8 14.32 -6.79 -16.30
CA LEU A 8 13.40 -6.83 -15.16
C LEU A 8 14.15 -6.67 -13.83
N TYR A 9 15.29 -7.33 -13.66
CA TYR A 9 16.14 -7.19 -12.50
C TYR A 9 16.58 -5.74 -12.29
N ILE A 10 17.15 -5.10 -13.32
CA ILE A 10 17.59 -3.70 -13.25
C ILE A 10 16.44 -2.78 -12.87
N ARG A 11 15.26 -2.97 -13.49
CA ARG A 11 14.04 -2.23 -13.20
C ARG A 11 13.64 -2.39 -11.72
N LEU A 12 13.48 -3.63 -11.24
CA LEU A 12 13.05 -3.91 -9.86
C LEU A 12 14.05 -3.37 -8.85
N ARG A 13 15.35 -3.54 -9.09
CA ARG A 13 16.40 -3.00 -8.22
C ARG A 13 16.29 -1.50 -8.07
N ASN A 14 16.26 -0.76 -9.17
CA ASN A 14 16.18 0.71 -9.15
C ASN A 14 14.90 1.19 -8.45
N GLU A 15 13.77 0.52 -8.69
CA GLU A 15 12.49 0.90 -8.08
C GLU A 15 12.42 0.59 -6.58
N LEU A 16 12.99 -0.54 -6.13
CA LEU A 16 13.04 -0.90 -4.72
C LEU A 16 14.04 -0.04 -3.95
N GLU A 17 15.19 0.31 -4.56
CA GLU A 17 16.13 1.31 -4.02
C GLU A 17 15.42 2.67 -3.85
N ALA A 18 14.62 3.11 -4.83
CA ALA A 18 13.82 4.34 -4.71
C ALA A 18 12.71 4.25 -3.65
N CYS A 19 12.34 3.05 -3.21
CA CYS A 19 11.34 2.79 -2.17
C CYS A 19 11.95 2.44 -0.81
N GLN A 20 13.28 2.56 -0.62
CA GLN A 20 13.99 2.10 0.58
C GLN A 20 13.34 2.56 1.91
N GLN A 21 12.78 3.78 1.95
CA GLN A 21 12.10 4.30 3.14
C GLN A 21 10.89 3.46 3.63
N TYR A 22 10.33 2.62 2.77
CA TYR A 22 9.21 1.74 3.10
C TYR A 22 9.65 0.28 3.34
N LEU A 23 10.92 -0.04 3.05
CA LEU A 23 11.44 -1.40 3.10
C LEU A 23 12.22 -1.62 4.41
N PRO A 24 12.38 -2.88 4.84
CA PRO A 24 13.32 -3.20 5.92
C PRO A 24 14.75 -2.76 5.57
N ASP A 25 15.52 -2.30 6.56
CA ASP A 25 16.93 -1.86 6.37
C ASP A 25 17.81 -2.90 5.68
N ALA A 26 17.53 -4.19 5.89
CA ALA A 26 18.27 -5.32 5.35
C ALA A 26 17.54 -6.03 4.19
N PHE A 27 16.76 -5.31 3.38
CA PHE A 27 16.08 -5.91 2.23
C PHE A 27 17.08 -6.42 1.17
N ASP A 28 16.94 -7.68 0.75
CA ASP A 28 17.87 -8.33 -0.19
C ASP A 28 17.60 -7.90 -1.65
N LEU A 29 18.46 -7.01 -2.16
CA LEU A 29 18.46 -6.50 -3.54
C LEU A 29 19.35 -7.32 -4.51
N SER A 30 19.79 -8.50 -4.10
CA SER A 30 20.56 -9.39 -4.99
C SER A 30 19.73 -9.85 -6.18
N GLU A 31 20.38 -10.11 -7.31
CA GLU A 31 19.71 -10.64 -8.51
C GLU A 31 18.94 -11.92 -8.22
N ARG A 32 19.50 -12.83 -7.42
CA ARG A 32 18.84 -14.07 -7.01
C ARG A 32 17.50 -13.81 -6.31
N SER A 33 17.46 -12.85 -5.39
CA SER A 33 16.23 -12.46 -4.68
C SER A 33 15.22 -11.84 -5.64
N LEU A 34 15.65 -10.83 -6.41
CA LEU A 34 14.77 -10.03 -7.25
C LEU A 34 14.27 -10.74 -8.52
N THR A 35 14.81 -11.92 -8.83
CA THR A 35 14.40 -12.75 -9.97
C THR A 35 13.67 -14.04 -9.55
N THR A 36 13.39 -14.21 -8.26
CA THR A 36 12.57 -15.33 -7.75
C THR A 36 11.11 -14.90 -7.64
N PHE A 37 10.23 -15.48 -8.47
CA PHE A 37 8.82 -15.08 -8.57
C PHE A 37 7.85 -16.10 -7.95
N PRO A 38 6.74 -15.63 -7.34
CA PRO A 38 6.39 -14.22 -7.12
C PRO A 38 7.33 -13.57 -6.11
N LEU A 39 7.85 -12.38 -6.45
CA LEU A 39 8.70 -11.60 -5.56
C LEU A 39 7.81 -10.94 -4.51
N LYS A 40 8.04 -11.30 -3.25
CA LYS A 40 7.29 -10.76 -2.10
C LYS A 40 8.10 -9.68 -1.43
N VAL A 41 7.53 -8.48 -1.33
CA VAL A 41 8.19 -7.32 -0.74
C VAL A 41 7.36 -6.85 0.44
N GLU A 42 7.90 -6.98 1.64
CA GLU A 42 7.30 -6.39 2.83
C GLU A 42 7.48 -4.87 2.79
N VAL A 43 6.39 -4.15 3.04
CA VAL A 43 6.31 -2.70 2.99
C VAL A 43 5.68 -2.21 4.30
N SER A 44 6.33 -1.22 4.91
CA SER A 44 5.81 -0.50 6.07
C SER A 44 5.42 0.91 5.67
N LEU A 45 4.19 1.30 6.01
CA LEU A 45 3.69 2.67 5.87
C LEU A 45 3.60 3.28 7.27
N ASP A 46 4.50 4.21 7.55
CA ASP A 46 4.56 4.91 8.83
C ASP A 46 3.98 6.31 8.72
N ARG A 47 3.24 6.73 9.74
CA ARG A 47 2.58 8.04 9.87
C ARG A 47 1.43 8.30 8.89
N THR A 48 0.99 7.29 8.16
CA THR A 48 -0.18 7.39 7.27
C THR A 48 -1.43 6.93 8.02
N PRO A 49 -2.42 7.81 8.29
CA PRO A 49 -3.61 7.43 9.06
C PRO A 49 -4.48 6.46 8.24
N GLY A 50 -4.70 5.27 8.79
CA GLY A 50 -5.64 4.28 8.29
C GLY A 50 -6.79 4.07 9.30
N PRO A 51 -8.05 4.04 8.84
CA PRO A 51 -9.19 3.89 9.74
C PRO A 51 -9.22 2.50 10.39
N VAL A 52 -9.56 2.46 11.68
CA VAL A 52 -9.81 1.22 12.43
C VAL A 52 -11.09 1.36 13.25
N MET A 53 -11.79 0.25 13.50
CA MET A 53 -12.98 0.24 14.35
C MET A 53 -12.59 -0.24 15.74
N GLU A 54 -12.74 0.61 16.76
CA GLU A 54 -12.41 0.31 18.15
C GLU A 54 -13.59 0.71 19.03
N ASN A 55 -14.14 -0.24 19.81
CA ASN A 55 -15.27 0.00 20.72
C ASN A 55 -16.47 0.71 20.06
N GLY A 56 -16.78 0.35 18.80
CA GLY A 56 -17.89 0.94 18.03
C GLY A 56 -17.63 2.33 17.48
N LYS A 57 -16.40 2.84 17.59
CA LYS A 57 -15.99 4.14 17.05
C LYS A 57 -14.84 3.97 16.06
N VAL A 58 -14.89 4.72 14.96
CA VAL A 58 -13.76 4.79 14.04
C VAL A 58 -12.66 5.68 14.62
N THR A 59 -11.47 5.11 14.78
CA THR A 59 -10.22 5.78 15.15
C THR A 59 -9.19 5.60 14.04
N TYR A 60 -7.92 5.98 14.28
CA TYR A 60 -6.86 5.92 13.28
C TYR A 60 -5.62 5.24 13.81
N ARG A 61 -5.08 4.32 13.00
CA ARG A 61 -3.75 3.73 13.16
C ARG A 61 -2.79 4.36 12.17
N TYR A 62 -1.53 4.52 12.55
CA TYR A 62 -0.53 5.23 11.74
C TYR A 62 0.58 4.35 11.18
N ASN A 63 0.73 3.12 11.67
CA ASN A 63 1.75 2.19 11.21
C ASN A 63 1.04 0.98 10.60
N HIS A 64 1.35 0.68 9.35
CA HIS A 64 0.72 -0.40 8.60
C HIS A 64 1.77 -1.24 7.91
N ARG A 65 1.59 -2.55 7.97
CA ARG A 65 2.35 -3.52 7.18
C ARG A 65 1.50 -4.09 6.08
N LEU A 66 2.11 -4.23 4.91
CA LEU A 66 1.54 -4.88 3.73
C LEU A 66 2.64 -5.64 2.98
N GLU A 67 2.22 -6.57 2.13
CA GLU A 67 3.11 -7.32 1.25
C GLU A 67 2.71 -7.01 -0.20
N LEU A 68 3.67 -6.51 -0.99
CA LEU A 68 3.53 -6.46 -2.44
C LEU A 68 3.91 -7.82 -3.01
N ILE A 69 3.06 -8.34 -3.89
CA ILE A 69 3.31 -9.59 -4.62
C ILE A 69 3.54 -9.19 -6.08
N ILE A 70 4.79 -9.27 -6.51
CA ILE A 70 5.25 -8.87 -7.84
C ILE A 70 5.42 -10.14 -8.68
N GLY A 71 4.69 -10.21 -9.80
CA GLY A 71 4.75 -11.31 -10.77
C GLY A 71 5.89 -11.17 -11.76
N ARG A 72 6.11 -12.23 -12.56
CA ARG A 72 7.13 -12.25 -13.64
C ARG A 72 6.77 -11.32 -14.80
N GLU A 73 5.50 -10.95 -14.87
CA GLU A 73 4.83 -10.08 -15.83
C GLU A 73 5.07 -8.59 -15.55
N TYR A 74 5.70 -8.24 -14.43
CA TYR A 74 6.05 -6.85 -14.15
C TYR A 74 6.95 -6.27 -15.26
N PRO A 75 6.76 -5.01 -15.68
CA PRO A 75 5.75 -4.04 -15.26
C PRO A 75 4.48 -4.03 -16.15
N PHE A 76 4.24 -5.06 -16.97
CA PHE A 76 2.99 -5.15 -17.74
C PHE A 76 1.78 -5.35 -16.83
N GLU A 77 1.99 -6.05 -15.72
CA GLU A 77 1.02 -6.16 -14.63
C GLU A 77 1.53 -5.45 -13.37
N LYS A 78 0.61 -4.77 -12.66
CA LYS A 78 0.89 -4.16 -11.36
C LYS A 78 1.01 -5.20 -10.25
N PRO A 79 1.68 -4.89 -9.15
CA PRO A 79 1.72 -5.76 -7.98
C PRO A 79 0.32 -6.02 -7.42
N LEU A 80 0.10 -7.24 -6.90
CA LEU A 80 -0.99 -7.48 -5.95
C LEU A 80 -0.56 -7.02 -4.56
N VAL A 81 -1.52 -6.77 -3.68
CA VAL A 81 -1.26 -6.29 -2.32
C VAL A 81 -2.04 -7.11 -1.31
N ILE A 82 -1.33 -7.58 -0.29
CA ILE A 82 -1.90 -8.22 0.89
C ILE A 82 -1.62 -7.36 2.11
N TRP A 83 -2.67 -6.77 2.65
CA TRP A 83 -2.66 -6.00 3.88
C TRP A 83 -2.50 -6.91 5.11
N LYS A 84 -1.62 -6.55 6.05
CA LYS A 84 -1.26 -7.41 7.20
C LYS A 84 -1.65 -6.80 8.55
N THR A 85 -2.22 -5.61 8.56
CA THR A 85 -2.52 -4.85 9.78
C THR A 85 -4.02 -4.63 9.91
N PRO A 86 -4.66 -4.82 11.08
CA PRO A 86 -6.09 -4.60 11.23
C PRO A 86 -6.54 -3.23 10.71
N ILE A 87 -7.64 -3.19 9.95
CA ILE A 87 -8.09 -2.02 9.22
C ILE A 87 -9.60 -2.04 8.97
N PHE A 88 -10.28 -0.92 9.17
CA PHE A 88 -11.70 -0.77 8.88
C PHE A 88 -11.89 0.04 7.60
N HIS A 89 -11.84 -0.62 6.44
CA HIS A 89 -11.80 0.06 5.14
C HIS A 89 -12.65 -0.67 4.08
N PRO A 90 -13.40 0.06 3.23
CA PRO A 90 -14.30 -0.56 2.25
C PRO A 90 -13.57 -1.34 1.16
N ASN A 91 -12.33 -0.97 0.83
CA ASN A 91 -11.58 -1.54 -0.29
C ASN A 91 -10.32 -2.32 0.13
N ILE A 92 -10.16 -2.57 1.43
CA ILE A 92 -9.06 -3.36 1.99
C ILE A 92 -9.69 -4.35 2.96
N MET A 93 -9.54 -5.64 2.69
CA MET A 93 -10.03 -6.69 3.58
C MET A 93 -9.25 -6.68 4.90
N MET A 94 -9.89 -7.15 5.98
CA MET A 94 -9.18 -7.45 7.21
C MET A 94 -8.11 -8.54 6.96
N PRO A 95 -6.99 -8.55 7.70
CA PRO A 95 -5.96 -9.58 7.54
C PRO A 95 -6.49 -11.02 7.68
N GLU A 96 -7.42 -11.25 8.61
CA GLU A 96 -8.09 -12.55 8.82
C GLU A 96 -8.97 -12.98 7.65
N ASP A 97 -9.47 -12.04 6.85
CA ASP A 97 -10.24 -12.29 5.62
C ASP A 97 -9.33 -12.39 4.38
N GLY A 98 -8.00 -12.45 4.57
CA GLY A 98 -7.01 -12.56 3.50
C GLY A 98 -6.33 -11.25 3.10
N GLY A 99 -6.78 -10.10 3.62
CA GLY A 99 -6.07 -8.82 3.49
C GLY A 99 -6.00 -8.23 2.07
N HIS A 100 -6.78 -8.73 1.10
CA HIS A 100 -6.69 -8.20 -0.27
C HIS A 100 -7.08 -6.72 -0.36
N VAL A 101 -6.34 -5.99 -1.20
CA VAL A 101 -6.63 -4.58 -1.53
C VAL A 101 -7.21 -4.49 -2.94
N CYS A 102 -8.27 -3.68 -3.12
CA CYS A 102 -8.83 -3.39 -4.45
C CYS A 102 -7.93 -2.41 -5.22
N ILE A 103 -6.86 -2.94 -5.82
CA ILE A 103 -5.88 -2.15 -6.59
C ILE A 103 -6.44 -1.50 -7.86
N LYS A 104 -7.67 -1.83 -8.27
CA LYS A 104 -8.37 -1.20 -9.41
C LYS A 104 -8.78 0.25 -9.12
N LEU A 105 -8.84 0.65 -7.85
CA LEU A 105 -9.15 2.01 -7.44
C LEU A 105 -7.93 2.94 -7.46
N LEU A 106 -6.74 2.38 -7.60
CA LEU A 106 -5.50 3.13 -7.75
C LEU A 106 -5.42 3.68 -9.17
N SER A 107 -4.54 4.67 -9.38
CA SER A 107 -4.28 5.26 -10.70
C SER A 107 -4.02 4.20 -11.77
N ASP A 108 -4.38 4.53 -13.01
CA ASP A 108 -4.17 3.66 -14.16
C ASP A 108 -2.72 3.18 -14.23
N TRP A 109 -2.57 1.88 -14.41
CA TRP A 109 -1.26 1.25 -14.49
C TRP A 109 -0.80 1.19 -15.94
N SER A 110 0.45 1.58 -16.15
CA SER A 110 1.12 1.51 -17.44
C SER A 110 2.55 1.04 -17.24
N PHE A 111 3.24 0.75 -18.34
CA PHE A 111 4.66 0.41 -18.34
C PHE A 111 5.54 1.49 -17.66
N ASN A 112 5.09 2.74 -17.63
CA ASN A 112 5.80 3.88 -17.02
C ASN A 112 5.47 4.08 -15.54
N SER A 113 4.51 3.36 -14.99
CA SER A 113 4.17 3.41 -13.57
C SER A 113 5.29 2.80 -12.72
N THR A 114 5.43 3.27 -11.47
CA THR A 114 6.49 2.81 -10.55
C THR A 114 5.93 2.34 -9.21
N LEU A 115 6.67 1.48 -8.51
CA LEU A 115 6.39 1.05 -7.13
C LEU A 115 6.23 2.24 -6.19
N SER A 116 7.04 3.30 -6.34
CA SER A 116 6.93 4.51 -5.53
C SER A 116 5.58 5.20 -5.72
N THR A 117 5.15 5.40 -6.97
CA THR A 117 3.83 5.99 -7.26
C THR A 117 2.68 5.07 -6.84
N PHE A 118 2.90 3.75 -6.91
CA PHE A 118 1.92 2.76 -6.49
C PHE A 118 1.70 2.77 -4.97
N ILE A 119 2.78 2.80 -4.19
CA ILE A 119 2.74 2.89 -2.73
C ILE A 119 2.06 4.21 -2.29
N LYS A 120 2.37 5.33 -2.93
CA LYS A 120 1.67 6.62 -2.71
C LYS A 120 0.16 6.54 -3.02
N GLY A 121 -0.21 5.74 -4.02
CA GLY A 121 -1.61 5.42 -4.31
C GLY A 121 -2.29 4.68 -3.15
N LEU A 122 -1.60 3.72 -2.53
CA LEU A 122 -2.11 3.01 -1.35
C LEU A 122 -2.29 3.96 -0.16
N GLU A 123 -1.35 4.87 0.08
CA GLU A 123 -1.50 5.91 1.12
C GLU A 123 -2.72 6.80 0.85
N SER A 124 -2.89 7.22 -0.40
CA SER A 124 -4.05 8.03 -0.81
C SER A 124 -5.38 7.27 -0.62
N LEU A 125 -5.39 5.96 -0.85
CA LEU A 125 -6.56 5.10 -0.64
C LEU A 125 -6.95 5.08 0.84
N LEU A 126 -5.99 4.99 1.78
CA LEU A 126 -6.27 5.08 3.22
C LEU A 126 -6.94 6.39 3.62
N LEU A 127 -6.50 7.50 3.01
CA LEU A 127 -7.01 8.84 3.28
C LEU A 127 -8.39 9.10 2.67
N SER A 128 -8.73 8.39 1.59
CA SER A 128 -9.97 8.57 0.84
C SER A 128 -10.68 7.24 0.57
N PRO A 129 -11.27 6.60 1.61
CA PRO A 129 -12.04 5.39 1.44
C PRO A 129 -13.15 5.52 0.38
N ASN A 130 -13.29 4.52 -0.50
CA ASN A 130 -14.33 4.51 -1.52
C ASN A 130 -15.45 3.53 -1.16
N GLY A 131 -16.54 4.06 -0.61
CA GLY A 131 -17.73 3.28 -0.26
C GLY A 131 -18.63 2.89 -1.44
N GLY A 132 -18.32 3.29 -2.68
CA GLY A 132 -19.11 2.96 -3.87
C GLY A 132 -18.85 1.57 -4.45
N SER A 133 -17.75 0.92 -4.05
CA SER A 133 -17.38 -0.42 -4.53
C SER A 133 -16.59 -1.20 -3.47
N PRO A 134 -17.25 -1.65 -2.38
CA PRO A 134 -16.58 -2.43 -1.36
C PRO A 134 -16.14 -3.81 -1.86
N PHE A 135 -15.12 -4.40 -1.23
CA PHE A 135 -14.61 -5.73 -1.62
C PHE A 135 -15.65 -6.86 -1.39
N GLY A 136 -16.65 -6.62 -0.54
CA GLY A 136 -17.79 -7.53 -0.32
C GLY A 136 -17.72 -8.38 0.94
N THR A 137 -16.65 -8.28 1.75
CA THR A 137 -16.66 -8.84 3.11
C THR A 137 -17.59 -8.01 4.02
N GLU A 138 -17.99 -8.60 5.15
CA GLU A 138 -18.85 -7.91 6.13
C GLU A 138 -18.19 -6.62 6.62
N SER A 139 -16.91 -6.68 7.02
CA SER A 139 -16.14 -5.50 7.46
C SER A 139 -16.05 -4.42 6.38
N CYS A 140 -15.76 -4.79 5.12
CA CYS A 140 -15.72 -3.84 4.01
C CYS A 140 -17.08 -3.18 3.74
N THR A 141 -18.17 -3.96 3.84
CA THR A 141 -19.52 -3.46 3.63
C THR A 141 -19.95 -2.51 4.75
N ALA A 142 -19.64 -2.85 6.00
CA ALA A 142 -19.86 -1.98 7.16
C ALA A 142 -19.04 -0.68 7.05
N ALA A 143 -17.78 -0.76 6.61
CA ALA A 143 -16.96 0.42 6.36
C ALA A 143 -17.55 1.32 5.26
N ALA A 144 -18.02 0.73 4.16
CA ALA A 144 -18.70 1.49 3.10
C ALA A 144 -19.94 2.23 3.62
N GLN A 145 -20.79 1.55 4.40
CA GLN A 145 -21.97 2.17 5.01
C GLN A 145 -21.58 3.34 5.93
N TYR A 146 -20.58 3.15 6.79
CA TYR A 146 -20.08 4.19 7.70
C TYR A 146 -19.57 5.43 6.95
N PHE A 147 -18.68 5.23 5.96
CA PHE A 147 -18.06 6.34 5.21
C PHE A 147 -19.01 7.02 4.22
N ASN A 148 -20.07 6.35 3.78
CA ASN A 148 -21.12 6.96 2.96
C ASN A 148 -22.11 7.77 3.81
N ALA A 149 -22.40 7.34 5.05
CA ALA A 149 -23.35 8.01 5.93
C ALA A 149 -22.74 9.19 6.72
N THR A 150 -21.42 9.19 6.91
CA THR A 150 -20.71 10.20 7.71
C THR A 150 -20.05 11.24 6.81
N PRO A 151 -20.15 12.55 7.10
CA PRO A 151 -19.40 13.57 6.39
C PRO A 151 -17.90 13.25 6.42
N ARG A 152 -17.22 13.38 5.28
CA ARG A 152 -15.78 13.15 5.19
C ARG A 152 -15.05 14.08 6.16
N ARG A 153 -14.30 13.49 7.09
CA ARG A 153 -13.39 14.22 7.98
C ARG A 153 -11.97 13.90 7.55
N THR A 154 -11.15 14.93 7.42
CA THR A 154 -9.72 14.75 7.20
C THR A 154 -9.13 14.06 8.42
N PRO A 155 -8.48 12.91 8.26
CA PRO A 155 -7.82 12.24 9.38
C PRO A 155 -6.70 13.14 9.93
N PRO A 156 -6.40 13.08 11.24
CA PRO A 156 -5.30 13.84 11.81
C PRO A 156 -3.97 13.36 11.21
N ILE A 157 -3.24 14.25 10.55
CA ILE A 157 -1.93 13.95 9.96
C ILE A 157 -0.85 14.26 11.01
N ILE A 158 0.02 13.29 11.28
CA ILE A 158 1.18 13.52 12.15
C ILE A 158 2.27 14.18 11.31
N LEU A 159 2.39 15.50 11.40
CA LEU A 159 3.49 16.25 10.79
C LEU A 159 4.77 16.03 11.61
N SER A 160 5.87 15.64 10.95
CA SER A 160 7.19 15.70 11.59
C SER A 160 7.63 17.16 11.76
N PRO A 161 8.35 17.51 12.84
CA PRO A 161 9.00 18.81 12.94
C PRO A 161 9.94 19.00 11.75
N THR A 162 9.92 20.19 11.13
CA THR A 162 10.89 20.56 10.11
C THR A 162 12.30 20.46 10.71
N PRO A 163 13.28 19.82 10.04
CA PRO A 163 14.66 19.83 10.51
C PRO A 163 15.08 21.29 10.70
N LYS A 164 15.47 21.67 11.92
CA LYS A 164 16.04 22.99 12.16
C LYS A 164 17.38 23.01 11.44
N VAL A 165 17.44 23.70 10.30
CA VAL A 165 18.70 24.01 9.63
C VAL A 165 19.48 24.93 10.56
N VAL A 166 20.44 24.37 11.31
CA VAL A 166 21.42 25.16 12.05
C VAL A 166 22.39 25.69 10.99
N ARG A 167 22.22 26.96 10.61
CA ARG A 167 23.28 27.67 9.88
C ARG A 167 24.44 27.85 10.85
N GLN A 168 25.56 27.17 10.55
CA GLN A 168 26.86 27.48 11.16
C GLN A 168 27.43 28.76 10.55
#